data_AF-A0A851KAG1-F1
#
_entry.id   AF-A0A851KAG1-F1
#
_cell.length_a   1.000
_cell.length_b   1.000
_cell.length_c   1.000
_cell.angle_alpha   90.00
_cell.angle_beta   90.00
_cell.angle_gamma   90.00
#
_symmetry.space_group_name_H-M   'P 1'
#
loop_
_entity.id
_entity.type
_entity.pdbx_description
1 polymer ?
#
loop_
_entity_poly.entity_id
_entity_poly.type
_entity_poly.pdbx_seq_one_letter_code
_entity_poly.pdbx_strand_id
1 'polypeptide(L)'
;QMPNSSSISHFLLLALAETRQLQLLHFCLLLGISLAALLGNGLIISAVACGHHLHTPMFFFLLNLALSDLGSICTTVPKAMHNSLWDTSTISYKGCAAKVFLLMFFLRTGFSLLTIMCYNCYVSICKPLHYGTLLGSRACAHMAAAAWASAFLTLAA
;
A
#
# COMPACT_ATOMS: atom_id res chain seq x y z
N GLN A 1 -48.84 28.51 15.90
CA GLN A 1 -48.61 27.26 16.65
C GLN A 1 -47.48 26.51 15.95
N MET A 2 -46.26 26.61 16.47
CA MET A 2 -45.08 25.93 15.92
C MET A 2 -44.56 24.93 16.95
N PRO A 3 -44.85 23.64 16.80
CA PRO A 3 -44.06 22.58 17.41
C PRO A 3 -43.42 21.72 16.31
N ASN A 4 -42.21 21.23 16.56
CA ASN A 4 -41.49 20.14 15.85
C ASN A 4 -40.18 20.47 15.10
N SER A 5 -39.69 21.72 15.09
CA SER A 5 -38.34 21.96 14.54
C SER A 5 -37.22 21.36 15.41
N SER A 6 -37.45 21.15 16.71
CA SER A 6 -36.46 20.54 17.62
C SER A 6 -36.28 19.04 17.41
N SER A 7 -37.34 18.31 17.01
CA SER A 7 -37.27 16.86 16.81
C SER A 7 -36.51 16.48 15.54
N ILE A 8 -36.75 17.20 14.44
CA ILE A 8 -36.07 16.96 13.15
C ILE A 8 -34.59 17.31 13.23
N SER A 9 -34.25 18.42 13.89
CA SER A 9 -32.85 18.81 14.08
C SER A 9 -32.11 17.83 14.99
N HIS A 10 -32.71 17.34 16.08
CA HIS A 10 -32.09 16.32 16.94
C HIS A 10 -31.88 14.98 16.23
N PHE A 11 -32.80 14.57 15.36
CA PHE A 11 -32.68 13.34 14.57
C PHE A 11 -31.59 13.45 13.49
N LEU A 12 -31.51 14.61 12.82
CA LEU A 12 -30.42 14.93 11.89
C LEU A 12 -29.07 15.02 12.61
N LEU A 13 -29.01 15.64 13.79
CA LEU A 13 -27.77 15.78 14.57
C LEU A 13 -27.31 14.42 15.11
N LEU A 14 -28.23 13.55 15.51
CA LEU A 14 -27.92 12.19 15.96
C LEU A 14 -27.45 11.31 14.79
N ALA A 15 -28.11 11.39 13.63
CA ALA A 15 -27.67 10.71 12.41
C ALA A 15 -26.29 11.21 11.95
N LEU A 16 -26.07 12.54 12.02
CA LEU A 16 -24.78 13.16 11.69
C LEU A 16 -23.69 12.80 12.72
N ALA A 17 -24.05 12.68 14.00
CA ALA A 17 -23.15 12.27 15.07
C ALA A 17 -22.79 10.79 14.97
N GLU A 18 -23.73 9.91 14.62
CA GLU A 18 -23.46 8.51 14.30
C GLU A 18 -22.54 8.39 13.09
N THR A 19 -22.81 9.13 12.00
CA THR A 19 -21.92 9.11 10.84
C THR A 19 -20.54 9.66 11.18
N ARG A 20 -20.45 10.67 12.06
CA ARG A 20 -19.19 11.26 12.51
C ARG A 20 -18.41 10.31 13.44
N GLN A 21 -19.08 9.60 14.34
CA GLN A 21 -18.44 8.57 15.18
C GLN A 21 -17.97 7.39 14.35
N LEU A 22 -18.78 6.92 13.40
CA LEU A 22 -18.40 5.87 12.46
C LEU A 22 -17.19 6.30 11.61
N GLN A 23 -17.16 7.55 11.15
CA GLN A 23 -16.06 8.12 10.37
C GLN A 23 -14.78 8.28 11.21
N LEU A 24 -14.89 8.67 12.49
CA LEU A 24 -13.79 8.70 13.46
C LEU A 24 -13.24 7.30 13.75
N LEU A 25 -14.12 6.31 13.87
CA LEU A 25 -13.72 4.92 14.08
C LEU A 25 -12.99 4.36 12.86
N HIS A 26 -13.50 4.61 11.64
CA HIS A 26 -12.81 4.28 10.39
C HIS A 26 -11.46 5.00 10.28
N PHE A 27 -11.39 6.27 10.69
CA PHE A 27 -10.15 7.04 10.72
C PHE A 27 -9.12 6.42 11.67
N CYS A 28 -9.50 6.14 12.91
CA CYS A 28 -8.63 5.52 13.90
C CYS A 28 -8.16 4.12 13.48
N LEU A 29 -9.05 3.29 12.94
CA LEU A 29 -8.71 1.98 12.42
C LEU A 29 -7.73 2.07 11.25
N LEU A 30 -8.02 2.93 10.26
CA LEU A 30 -7.17 3.12 9.10
C LEU A 30 -5.80 3.70 9.48
N LEU A 31 -5.75 4.63 10.43
CA LEU A 31 -4.53 5.18 10.99
C LEU A 31 -3.71 4.09 11.70
N GLY A 32 -4.35 3.28 12.55
CA GLY A 32 -3.71 2.19 13.27
C GLY A 32 -3.12 1.13 12.34
N ILE A 33 -3.91 0.67 11.35
CA ILE A 33 -3.46 -0.29 10.32
C ILE A 33 -2.29 0.30 9.53
N SER A 34 -2.36 1.58 9.16
CA SER A 34 -1.30 2.25 8.41
C SER A 34 -0.01 2.37 9.22
N LEU A 35 -0.10 2.72 10.51
CA LEU A 35 1.07 2.83 11.38
C LEU A 35 1.73 1.46 11.61
N ALA A 36 0.91 0.43 11.84
CA ALA A 36 1.37 -0.95 11.99
C ALA A 36 2.05 -1.45 10.70
N ALA A 37 1.47 -1.16 9.53
CA ALA A 37 2.05 -1.51 8.24
C ALA A 37 3.34 -0.72 7.95
N LEU A 38 3.42 0.55 8.34
CA LEU A 38 4.62 1.38 8.20
C LEU A 38 5.76 0.82 9.07
N LEU A 39 5.45 0.49 10.33
CA LEU A 39 6.38 -0.14 11.26
C LEU A 39 6.83 -1.51 10.74
N GLY A 40 5.91 -2.36 10.29
CA GLY A 40 6.23 -3.67 9.75
C GLY A 40 7.15 -3.60 8.53
N ASN A 41 6.81 -2.77 7.54
CA ASN A 41 7.64 -2.58 6.34
C ASN A 41 8.98 -1.91 6.66
N GLY A 42 9.01 -0.96 7.59
CA GLY A 42 10.25 -0.37 8.10
C GLY A 42 11.16 -1.39 8.77
N LEU A 43 10.61 -2.26 9.61
CA LEU A 43 11.35 -3.36 10.24
C LEU A 43 11.91 -4.34 9.22
N ILE A 44 11.16 -4.67 8.15
CA ILE A 44 11.66 -5.51 7.05
C ILE A 44 12.88 -4.83 6.40
N ILE A 45 12.80 -3.54 6.07
CA ILE A 45 13.91 -2.79 5.47
C ILE A 45 15.11 -2.75 6.42
N SER A 46 14.90 -2.45 7.70
CA SER A 46 15.97 -2.41 8.71
C SER A 46 16.61 -3.78 8.93
N ALA A 47 15.82 -4.84 9.04
CA ALA A 47 16.33 -6.21 9.12
C ALA A 47 17.15 -6.55 7.86
N VAL A 48 16.71 -6.05 6.71
CA VAL A 48 17.43 -6.26 5.46
C VAL A 48 18.79 -5.52 5.44
N ALA A 49 18.80 -4.29 5.93
CA ALA A 49 20.01 -3.46 5.98
C ALA A 49 21.03 -3.93 7.04
N CYS A 50 20.56 -4.48 8.17
CA CYS A 50 21.42 -4.88 9.28
C CYS A 50 22.08 -6.26 9.11
N GLY A 51 21.50 -7.18 8.33
CA GLY A 51 22.06 -8.52 8.21
C GLY A 51 23.06 -8.65 7.06
N HIS A 52 24.31 -8.98 7.40
CA HIS A 52 25.41 -9.17 6.44
C HIS A 52 25.29 -10.45 5.56
N HIS A 53 24.40 -11.38 5.91
CA HIS A 53 24.18 -12.66 5.21
C HIS A 53 22.96 -12.67 4.26
N LEU A 54 22.41 -11.51 3.94
CA LEU A 54 21.13 -11.35 3.24
C LEU A 54 21.19 -11.34 1.70
N HIS A 55 22.30 -11.80 1.11
CA HIS A 55 22.44 -11.84 -0.34
C HIS A 55 21.63 -12.96 -1.03
N THR A 56 20.53 -13.40 -0.41
CA THR A 56 19.55 -14.28 -1.04
C THR A 56 18.52 -13.45 -1.83
N PRO A 57 18.16 -13.89 -3.03
CA PRO A 57 17.27 -13.15 -3.94
C PRO A 57 15.90 -12.84 -3.33
N MET A 58 15.44 -13.66 -2.38
CA MET A 58 14.20 -13.44 -1.63
C MET A 58 14.18 -12.12 -0.85
N PHE A 59 15.28 -11.75 -0.19
CA PHE A 59 15.35 -10.50 0.58
C PHE A 59 15.34 -9.26 -0.30
N PHE A 60 15.92 -9.34 -1.50
CA PHE A 60 15.84 -8.28 -2.48
C PHE A 60 14.39 -8.03 -2.94
N PHE A 61 13.60 -9.08 -3.16
CA PHE A 61 12.18 -8.93 -3.50
C PHE A 61 11.36 -8.43 -2.30
N LEU A 62 11.65 -8.88 -1.09
CA LEU A 62 11.03 -8.35 0.13
C LEU A 62 11.27 -6.84 0.30
N LEU A 63 12.48 -6.37 0.01
CA LEU A 63 12.81 -4.95 0.04
C LEU A 63 11.97 -4.15 -0.97
N ASN A 64 11.86 -4.64 -2.21
CA ASN A 64 11.04 -4.01 -3.24
C ASN A 64 9.54 -4.01 -2.86
N LEU A 65 9.06 -5.09 -2.26
CA LEU A 65 7.67 -5.22 -1.79
C LEU A 65 7.40 -4.21 -0.66
N ALA A 66 8.29 -4.14 0.34
CA ALA A 66 8.18 -3.19 1.43
C ALA A 66 8.18 -1.73 0.92
N LEU A 67 9.02 -1.41 -0.06
CA LEU A 67 9.05 -0.09 -0.69
C LEU A 67 7.75 0.23 -1.42
N SER A 68 7.16 -0.75 -2.12
CA SER A 68 5.86 -0.62 -2.78
C SER A 68 4.73 -0.38 -1.79
N ASP A 69 4.73 -1.11 -0.66
CA ASP A 69 3.74 -0.94 0.40
C ASP A 69 3.85 0.42 1.09
N LEU A 70 5.07 0.86 1.40
CA LEU A 70 5.36 2.21 1.90
C LEU A 70 4.85 3.29 0.94
N GLY A 71 5.08 3.14 -0.37
CA GLY A 71 4.55 4.04 -1.40
C GLY A 71 3.02 4.11 -1.42
N SER A 72 2.35 2.95 -1.31
CA SER A 72 0.89 2.85 -1.22
C SER A 72 0.32 3.54 0.03
N ILE A 73 0.95 3.31 1.19
CA ILE A 73 0.56 3.94 2.46
C ILE A 73 0.76 5.45 2.38
N CYS A 74 1.91 5.92 1.91
CA CYS A 74 2.21 7.34 1.77
C CYS A 74 1.29 8.08 0.79
N THR A 75 0.72 7.40 -0.21
CA THR A 75 -0.24 8.01 -1.14
C THR A 75 -1.67 8.04 -0.60
N THR A 76 -2.01 7.08 0.28
CA THR A 76 -3.37 6.89 0.81
C THR A 76 -3.60 7.67 2.12
N VAL A 77 -2.66 7.59 3.06
CA VAL A 77 -2.78 8.11 4.44
C VAL A 77 -2.92 9.64 4.55
N PRO A 78 -2.06 10.46 3.91
CA PRO A 78 -2.12 11.92 4.12
C PRO A 78 -3.45 12.53 3.68
N LYS A 79 -4.21 11.84 2.82
CA LYS A 79 -5.53 12.31 2.38
C LYS A 79 -6.67 11.89 3.29
N ALA A 80 -6.64 10.68 3.86
CA ALA A 80 -7.62 10.29 4.88
C ALA A 80 -7.54 11.23 6.09
N MET A 81 -6.33 11.65 6.46
CA MET A 81 -6.09 12.67 7.49
C MET A 81 -6.59 14.06 7.08
N HIS A 82 -6.29 14.53 5.87
CA HIS A 82 -6.74 15.86 5.42
C HIS A 82 -8.27 15.95 5.23
N ASN A 83 -8.89 14.90 4.67
CA ASN A 83 -10.32 14.86 4.37
C ASN A 83 -11.19 14.76 5.65
N SER A 84 -10.65 14.18 6.73
CA SER A 84 -11.35 14.11 8.02
C SER A 84 -11.17 15.37 8.88
N LEU A 85 -10.10 16.14 8.67
CA LEU A 85 -9.72 17.24 9.57
C LEU A 85 -10.18 18.62 9.08
N TRP A 86 -10.38 18.81 7.77
CA TRP A 86 -10.56 20.14 7.19
C TRP A 86 -11.87 20.43 6.46
N ASP A 87 -12.76 19.44 6.29
CA ASP A 87 -14.07 19.57 5.61
C ASP A 87 -14.03 20.24 4.21
N THR A 88 -12.84 20.44 3.65
CA THR A 88 -12.59 21.02 2.32
C THR A 88 -12.48 19.90 1.29
N SER A 89 -13.64 19.40 0.90
CA SER A 89 -13.81 18.34 -0.11
C SER A 89 -13.61 18.87 -1.55
N THR A 90 -12.51 19.56 -1.84
CA THR A 90 -12.21 20.01 -3.22
C THR A 90 -10.89 19.42 -3.70
N ILE A 91 -10.93 18.11 -3.94
CA ILE A 91 -9.87 17.40 -4.64
C ILE A 91 -10.01 17.74 -6.12
N SER A 92 -9.00 18.39 -6.71
CA SER A 92 -8.94 18.54 -8.16
C SER A 92 -8.99 17.16 -8.84
N TYR A 93 -9.77 17.05 -9.92
CA TYR A 93 -9.89 15.81 -10.71
C TYR A 93 -8.51 15.19 -11.03
N LYS A 94 -7.53 16.03 -11.40
CA LYS A 94 -6.14 15.60 -11.66
C LYS A 94 -5.48 14.96 -10.43
N GLY A 95 -5.72 15.51 -9.23
CA GLY A 95 -5.21 14.99 -7.96
C GLY A 95 -5.97 13.76 -7.44
N CYS A 96 -7.18 13.49 -7.94
CA CYS A 96 -7.88 12.22 -7.73
C CYS A 96 -7.30 11.15 -8.67
N ALA A 97 -7.23 11.45 -9.97
CA ALA A 97 -6.68 10.57 -10.99
C ALA A 97 -5.24 10.13 -10.67
N ALA A 98 -4.37 11.07 -10.28
CA ALA A 98 -2.99 10.75 -9.90
C ALA A 98 -2.92 9.80 -8.68
N LYS A 99 -3.85 9.91 -7.72
CA LYS A 99 -3.88 9.03 -6.55
C LYS A 99 -4.34 7.63 -6.90
N VAL A 100 -5.40 7.50 -7.68
CA VAL A 100 -5.88 6.18 -8.15
C VAL A 100 -4.81 5.51 -9.00
N PHE A 101 -4.16 6.27 -9.88
CA PHE A 101 -3.04 5.78 -10.69
C PHE A 101 -1.89 5.25 -9.82
N LEU A 102 -1.41 6.04 -8.86
CA LEU A 102 -0.33 5.63 -7.97
C LEU A 102 -0.70 4.41 -7.11
N LEU A 103 -1.93 4.37 -6.59
CA LEU A 103 -2.41 3.24 -5.80
C LEU A 103 -2.45 1.94 -6.64
N MET A 104 -3.02 2.01 -7.84
CA MET A 104 -3.04 0.86 -8.74
C MET A 104 -1.63 0.43 -9.17
N PHE A 105 -0.71 1.38 -9.30
CA PHE A 105 0.69 1.12 -9.64
C PHE A 105 1.40 0.33 -8.55
N PHE A 106 1.29 0.77 -7.29
CA PHE A 106 1.87 0.05 -6.15
C PHE A 106 1.22 -1.31 -5.93
N LEU A 107 -0.11 -1.43 -6.06
CA LEU A 107 -0.80 -2.72 -5.94
C LEU A 107 -0.35 -3.71 -7.01
N ARG A 108 -0.30 -3.30 -8.27
CA ARG A 108 0.15 -4.15 -9.38
C ARG A 108 1.61 -4.55 -9.22
N THR A 109 2.47 -3.62 -8.83
CA THR A 109 3.88 -3.91 -8.55
C THR A 109 4.01 -4.94 -7.42
N GLY A 110 3.28 -4.76 -6.32
CA GLY A 110 3.26 -5.69 -5.19
C GLY A 110 2.82 -7.10 -5.59
N PHE A 111 1.74 -7.22 -6.36
CA PHE A 111 1.26 -8.51 -6.89
C PHE A 111 2.30 -9.20 -7.79
N SER A 112 2.94 -8.46 -8.69
CA SER A 112 4.00 -9.00 -9.54
C SER A 112 5.20 -9.49 -8.71
N LEU A 113 5.62 -8.72 -7.70
CA LEU A 113 6.72 -9.08 -6.81
C LEU A 113 6.39 -10.33 -5.99
N LEU A 114 5.18 -10.42 -5.42
CA LEU A 114 4.68 -11.61 -4.72
C LEU A 114 4.71 -12.85 -5.63
N THR A 115 4.27 -12.70 -6.88
CA THR A 115 4.29 -13.78 -7.88
C THR A 115 5.72 -14.26 -8.16
N ILE A 116 6.66 -13.32 -8.34
CA ILE A 116 8.08 -13.63 -8.54
C ILE A 116 8.65 -14.34 -7.29
N MET A 117 8.28 -13.92 -6.08
CA MET A 117 8.70 -14.59 -4.85
C MET A 117 8.17 -16.03 -4.76
N CYS A 118 6.90 -16.26 -5.07
CA CYS A 118 6.32 -17.62 -5.14
C CYS A 118 7.06 -18.49 -6.17
N TYR A 119 7.36 -17.92 -7.34
CA TYR A 119 8.14 -18.61 -8.37
C TYR A 119 9.55 -18.96 -7.89
N ASN A 120 10.22 -18.03 -7.19
CA ASN A 120 11.55 -18.28 -6.63
C ASN A 120 11.53 -19.41 -5.59
N CYS A 121 10.51 -19.46 -4.72
CA CYS A 121 10.32 -20.56 -3.77
C CYS A 121 10.09 -21.89 -4.49
N TYR A 122 9.28 -21.90 -5.55
CA TYR A 122 9.04 -23.08 -6.38
C TYR A 122 10.33 -23.61 -7.03
N VAL A 123 11.11 -22.75 -7.68
CA VAL A 123 12.36 -23.15 -8.35
C VAL A 123 13.40 -23.66 -7.33
N SER A 124 13.46 -23.06 -6.14
CA SER A 124 14.32 -23.51 -5.05
C SER A 124 14.04 -24.97 -4.65
N ILE A 125 12.76 -25.33 -4.55
CA ILE A 125 12.34 -26.69 -4.16
C ILE A 125 12.49 -27.67 -5.33
N CYS A 126 12.04 -27.30 -6.52
CA CYS A 126 11.94 -28.22 -7.65
C CYS A 126 13.25 -28.39 -8.42
N LYS A 127 14.18 -27.42 -8.35
CA LYS A 127 15.45 -27.40 -9.10
C LYS A 127 16.63 -26.83 -8.29
N PRO A 128 16.98 -27.42 -7.13
CA PRO A 128 17.99 -26.88 -6.21
C PRO A 128 19.38 -26.74 -6.88
N LEU A 129 19.78 -27.69 -7.73
CA LEU A 129 21.09 -27.68 -8.41
C LEU A 129 21.27 -26.51 -9.40
N HIS A 130 20.17 -26.00 -9.97
CA HIS A 130 20.20 -24.92 -10.96
C HIS A 130 19.75 -23.57 -10.37
N TYR A 131 19.38 -23.53 -9.08
CA TYR A 131 18.90 -22.31 -8.43
C TYR A 131 19.96 -21.20 -8.44
N GLY A 132 21.22 -21.52 -8.14
CA GLY A 132 22.31 -20.54 -8.11
C GLY A 132 22.66 -19.94 -9.48
N THR A 133 22.45 -20.71 -10.56
CA THR A 133 22.72 -20.25 -11.94
C THR A 133 21.53 -19.54 -12.57
N LEU A 134 20.29 -19.97 -12.30
CA LEU A 134 19.09 -19.28 -12.78
C LEU A 134 18.79 -17.99 -12.01
N LEU A 135 18.99 -18.00 -10.69
CA LEU A 135 18.56 -16.93 -9.80
C LEU A 135 19.73 -16.06 -9.30
N GLY A 136 20.62 -15.70 -10.22
CA GLY A 136 21.69 -14.75 -9.94
C GLY A 136 21.17 -13.34 -9.63
N SER A 137 21.98 -12.53 -8.93
CA SER A 137 21.66 -11.14 -8.57
C SER A 137 21.20 -10.29 -9.78
N ARG A 138 21.87 -10.46 -10.94
CA ARG A 138 21.49 -9.76 -12.18
C ARG A 138 20.12 -10.15 -12.72
N ALA A 139 19.78 -11.43 -12.67
CA ALA A 139 18.46 -11.91 -13.11
C ALA A 139 17.35 -11.37 -12.19
N CYS A 140 17.60 -11.34 -10.87
CA CYS A 140 16.67 -10.77 -9.90
C CYS A 140 16.44 -9.27 -10.11
N ALA A 141 17.51 -8.52 -10.41
CA ALA A 141 17.38 -7.11 -10.76
C ALA A 141 16.55 -6.90 -12.03
N HIS A 142 16.74 -7.72 -13.07
CA HIS A 142 15.93 -7.65 -14.30
C HIS A 142 14.46 -8.00 -14.04
N MET A 143 14.18 -9.05 -13.24
CA MET A 143 12.80 -9.43 -12.89
C MET A 143 12.10 -8.33 -12.10
N ALA A 144 12.78 -7.70 -11.13
CA ALA A 144 12.23 -6.57 -10.40
C ALA A 144 11.99 -5.37 -11.32
N ALA A 145 12.96 -5.01 -12.16
CA ALA A 145 12.80 -3.93 -13.14
C ALA A 145 11.62 -4.18 -14.09
N ALA A 146 11.43 -5.42 -14.55
CA ALA A 146 10.30 -5.81 -15.36
C ALA A 146 8.97 -5.70 -14.61
N ALA A 147 8.93 -6.03 -13.31
CA ALA A 147 7.73 -5.86 -12.47
C ALA A 147 7.34 -4.37 -12.36
N TRP A 148 8.30 -3.48 -12.09
CA TRP A 148 8.07 -2.03 -12.04
C TRP A 148 7.65 -1.47 -13.40
N ALA A 149 8.37 -1.84 -14.48
CA ALA A 149 8.10 -1.37 -15.82
C ALA A 149 6.73 -1.84 -16.35
N SER A 150 6.39 -3.12 -16.14
CA SER A 150 5.08 -3.65 -16.55
C SER A 150 3.93 -3.00 -15.78
N ALA A 151 4.09 -2.74 -14.49
CA ALA A 151 3.10 -2.01 -13.70
C ALA A 151 2.89 -0.60 -14.23
N PHE A 152 3.98 0.10 -14.58
CA PHE A 152 3.93 1.44 -15.15
C PHE A 152 3.23 1.43 -16.53
N LEU A 153 3.69 0.58 -17.44
CA LEU A 153 3.17 0.50 -18.81
C LEU A 153 1.69 0.13 -18.85
N THR A 154 1.24 -0.78 -17.99
CA THR A 154 -0.17 -1.22 -17.96
C THR A 154 -1.13 -0.12 -17.50
N LEU A 155 -0.64 0.83 -16.69
CA LEU A 155 -1.47 1.92 -16.16
C LEU A 155 -1.32 3.21 -16.95
N ALA A 156 -0.19 3.38 -17.64
CA ALA A 156 0.11 4.56 -18.46
C ALA A 156 -0.38 4.44 -19.91
N ALA A 157 -0.68 3.22 -20.39
CA ALA A 157 -1.27 2.94 -21.70
C ALA A 157 -2.80 3.04 -21.66
#